data_AF-A0AAV3RKT8-F1
#
_entry.id   AF-A0AAV3RKT8-F1
#
_cell.length_a   1.000
_cell.length_b   1.000
_cell.length_c   1.000
_cell.angle_alpha   90.00
_cell.angle_beta   90.00
_cell.angle_gamma   90.00
#
_symmetry.space_group_name_H-M   'P 1'
#
loop_
_entity.id
_entity.type
_entity.pdbx_description
1 polymer ?
#
loop_
_entity_poly.entity_id
_entity_poly.type
_entity_poly.pdbx_seq_one_letter_code
_entity_poly.pdbx_strand_id
1 'polypeptide(L)'
;MGVVEEEGDGYAVSSKRGRRETIQDRYSALIHLKSETLTKQALFGVFDGHGGTKAAEFAAANLDKNIMDQLDKRGDDEIGVFV
;
A
#
# COMPACT_ATOMS: atom_id res chain seq x y z
N MET A 1 -10.63 21.36 -5.39
CA MET A 1 -10.16 20.82 -4.10
C MET A 1 -9.61 19.44 -4.41
N GLY A 2 -8.29 19.23 -4.35
CA GLY A 2 -7.67 17.97 -4.79
C GLY A 2 -7.81 16.91 -3.72
N VAL A 3 -8.84 16.07 -3.84
CA VAL A 3 -9.11 14.96 -2.93
C VAL A 3 -9.10 13.68 -3.75
N VAL A 4 -8.46 12.65 -3.23
CA VAL A 4 -8.47 11.28 -3.74
C VAL A 4 -9.20 10.45 -2.70
N GLU A 5 -10.29 9.80 -3.11
CA GLU A 5 -11.10 8.93 -2.26
C GLU A 5 -11.30 7.59 -2.98
N GLU A 6 -11.10 6.49 -2.25
CA GLU A 6 -11.38 5.14 -2.72
C GLU A 6 -12.05 4.36 -1.59
N GLU A 7 -13.07 3.58 -1.92
CA GLU A 7 -13.68 2.60 -1.03
C GLU A 7 -13.46 1.21 -1.61
N GLY A 8 -13.05 0.27 -0.77
CA GLY A 8 -12.89 -1.14 -1.12
C GLY A 8 -13.58 -2.05 -0.09
N ASP A 9 -13.39 -3.36 -0.23
CA ASP A 9 -14.02 -4.33 0.66
C ASP A 9 -13.44 -4.23 2.08
N GLY A 10 -14.20 -3.63 3.00
CA GLY A 10 -13.82 -3.44 4.40
C GLY A 10 -12.80 -2.32 4.64
N TYR A 11 -12.49 -1.48 3.65
CA TYR A 11 -11.55 -0.35 3.83
C TYR A 11 -11.94 0.88 3.00
N ALA A 12 -11.38 2.03 3.38
CA ALA A 12 -11.48 3.27 2.62
C ALA A 12 -10.17 4.05 2.70
N VAL A 13 -9.91 4.87 1.67
CA VAL A 13 -8.74 5.74 1.54
C VAL A 13 -9.23 7.15 1.27
N SER A 14 -8.65 8.12 1.94
CA SER A 14 -8.85 9.55 1.66
C SER A 14 -7.51 10.27 1.73
N SER A 15 -7.03 10.81 0.61
CA SER A 15 -5.89 11.73 0.58
C SER A 15 -6.32 13.11 0.12
N LYS A 16 -5.92 14.14 0.86
CA LYS A 16 -6.31 15.53 0.62
C LYS A 16 -5.05 16.35 0.37
N ARG A 17 -5.00 17.05 -0.76
CA ARG A 17 -3.87 17.94 -1.13
C ARG A 17 -3.58 19.02 -0.09
N GLY A 18 -4.61 19.48 0.62
CA GLY A 18 -4.50 20.60 1.56
C GLY A 18 -4.01 21.87 0.87
N ARG A 19 -3.03 22.55 1.49
CA ARG A 19 -2.44 23.81 1.01
C ARG A 19 -1.30 23.63 -0.01
N ARG A 20 -0.96 22.38 -0.37
CA ARG A 20 0.12 22.09 -1.34
C ARG A 20 -0.35 22.35 -2.77
N GLU A 21 0.60 22.58 -3.67
CA GLU A 21 0.33 22.78 -5.10
C GLU A 21 -0.12 21.48 -5.79
N THR A 22 0.56 20.38 -5.47
CA THR A 22 0.33 19.04 -6.03
C THR A 22 0.12 18.00 -4.94
N ILE A 23 -0.55 16.90 -5.28
CA ILE A 23 -0.70 15.72 -4.43
C ILE A 23 0.39 14.71 -4.81
N GLN A 24 1.33 14.49 -3.91
CA GLN A 24 2.46 13.58 -4.14
C GLN A 24 2.30 12.26 -3.40
N ASP A 25 1.39 12.21 -2.43
CA ASP A 25 0.98 11.02 -1.72
C ASP A 25 0.47 9.94 -2.68
N ARG A 26 0.82 8.68 -2.40
CA ARG A 26 0.26 7.49 -3.03
C ARG A 26 -0.13 6.49 -1.95
N TYR A 27 -0.94 5.52 -2.32
CA TYR A 27 -1.33 4.43 -1.44
C TYR A 27 -1.39 3.12 -2.22
N SER A 28 -1.36 2.02 -1.49
CA SER A 28 -1.71 0.70 -2.00
C SER A 28 -2.61 -0.01 -0.99
N ALA A 29 -3.55 -0.79 -1.48
CA ALA A 29 -4.42 -1.63 -0.66
C ALA A 29 -4.57 -2.99 -1.37
N LEU A 30 -3.91 -4.00 -0.82
CA LEU A 30 -3.95 -5.36 -1.31
C LEU A 30 -4.75 -6.21 -0.31
N ILE A 31 -6.02 -6.44 -0.66
CA ILE A 31 -6.93 -7.31 0.08
C ILE A 31 -6.92 -8.72 -0.52
N HIS A 32 -7.30 -9.73 0.28
CA HIS A 32 -7.41 -11.12 -0.14
C HIS A 32 -6.11 -11.72 -0.69
N LEU A 33 -5.06 -11.78 0.13
CA LEU A 33 -3.81 -12.46 -0.22
C LEU A 33 -4.09 -13.95 -0.52
N LYS A 34 -4.12 -14.31 -1.82
CA LYS A 34 -4.44 -15.65 -2.32
C LYS A 34 -3.25 -16.62 -2.19
N SER A 35 -2.65 -16.71 -1.02
CA SER A 35 -1.79 -17.85 -0.69
C SER A 35 -2.60 -18.81 0.18
N GLU A 36 -2.46 -20.12 -0.03
CA GLU A 36 -3.16 -21.15 0.74
C GLU A 36 -2.94 -21.00 2.25
N THR A 37 -1.81 -20.40 2.67
CA THR A 37 -1.50 -20.13 4.08
C THR A 37 -1.84 -18.71 4.56
N LEU A 38 -1.94 -17.72 3.66
CA LEU A 38 -2.08 -16.28 4.02
C LEU A 38 -3.48 -15.71 3.83
N THR A 39 -4.49 -16.58 3.70
CA THR A 39 -5.90 -16.26 3.38
C THR A 39 -6.59 -15.22 4.29
N LYS A 40 -5.99 -14.81 5.42
CA LYS A 40 -6.54 -13.82 6.36
C LYS A 40 -5.80 -12.48 6.40
N GLN A 41 -4.85 -12.27 5.51
CA GLN A 41 -3.98 -11.09 5.55
C GLN A 41 -4.32 -10.08 4.46
N ALA A 42 -4.01 -8.81 4.76
CA ALA A 42 -4.11 -7.68 3.87
C ALA A 42 -2.90 -6.76 4.08
N LEU A 43 -2.48 -6.07 3.02
CA LEU A 43 -1.40 -5.09 3.06
C LEU A 43 -1.95 -3.72 2.68
N PHE A 44 -1.66 -2.72 3.50
CA PHE A 44 -2.02 -1.32 3.26
C PHE A 44 -0.75 -0.48 3.34
N GLY A 45 -0.50 0.34 2.32
CA GLY A 45 0.66 1.23 2.24
C GLY A 45 0.24 2.68 2.02
N VAL A 46 0.90 3.61 2.72
CA VAL A 46 0.77 5.06 2.51
C VAL A 46 2.16 5.63 2.27
N PHE A 47 2.31 6.37 1.18
CA PHE A 47 3.60 6.83 0.68
C PHE A 47 3.59 8.35 0.50
N ASP A 48 4.29 9.10 1.35
CA ASP A 48 4.45 10.55 1.24
C ASP A 48 5.55 10.88 0.19
N GLY A 49 5.16 11.50 -0.92
CA GLY A 49 6.06 11.86 -2.00
C GLY A 49 6.79 13.19 -1.73
N HIS A 50 8.11 13.21 -1.98
CA HIS A 50 8.93 14.42 -1.91
C HIS A 50 9.80 14.58 -3.16
N GLY A 51 9.90 15.81 -3.68
CA GLY A 51 10.67 16.09 -4.91
C GLY A 51 10.00 15.58 -6.21
N GLY A 52 8.72 15.21 -6.16
CA GLY A 52 7.95 14.63 -7.25
C GLY A 52 7.22 13.36 -6.83
N THR A 53 6.32 12.86 -7.69
CA THR A 53 5.44 11.71 -7.37
C THR A 53 6.06 10.35 -7.67
N LYS A 54 7.12 10.31 -8.48
CA LYS A 54 7.67 9.07 -9.06
C LYS A 54 8.08 8.03 -8.01
N ALA A 55 8.69 8.47 -6.90
CA ALA A 55 9.12 7.56 -5.84
C ALA A 55 7.92 6.93 -5.11
N ALA A 56 6.93 7.75 -4.74
CA ALA A 56 5.70 7.27 -4.10
C ALA A 56 4.89 6.37 -5.03
N GLU A 57 4.84 6.68 -6.33
CA GLU A 57 4.20 5.85 -7.36
C GLU A 57 4.89 4.50 -7.49
N PHE A 58 6.22 4.49 -7.53
CA PHE A 58 6.99 3.26 -7.61
C PHE A 58 6.79 2.39 -6.36
N ALA A 59 6.79 2.98 -5.17
CA ALA A 59 6.57 2.26 -3.92
C ALA A 59 5.16 1.65 -3.87
N ALA A 60 4.11 2.44 -4.16
CA ALA A 60 2.73 1.98 -4.19
C ALA A 60 2.49 0.83 -5.18
N ALA A 61 3.20 0.82 -6.32
CA ALA A 61 3.02 -0.20 -7.35
C ALA A 61 3.80 -1.50 -7.10
N ASN A 62 4.81 -1.52 -6.21
CA ASN A 62 5.77 -2.62 -6.10
C ASN A 62 6.03 -3.14 -4.68
N LEU A 63 5.82 -2.34 -3.63
CA LEU A 63 6.24 -2.72 -2.29
C LEU A 63 5.44 -3.91 -1.74
N ASP A 64 4.13 -3.95 -2.00
CA ASP A 64 3.26 -5.07 -1.68
C ASP A 64 3.73 -6.39 -2.32
N LYS A 65 4.03 -6.36 -3.62
CA LYS A 65 4.55 -7.51 -4.37
C LYS A 65 5.90 -7.97 -3.85
N ASN A 66 6.79 -7.02 -3.54
CA ASN A 66 8.10 -7.34 -3.00
C ASN A 66 7.99 -7.98 -1.61
N ILE A 67 7.09 -7.48 -0.75
CA ILE A 67 6.82 -8.10 0.55
C ILE A 67 6.31 -9.53 0.36
N MET A 68 5.31 -9.72 -0.52
CA MET A 68 4.76 -11.05 -0.79
C MET A 68 5.81 -12.04 -1.32
N ASP A 69 6.65 -11.62 -2.28
CA ASP A 69 7.74 -12.44 -2.80
C ASP A 69 8.76 -12.81 -1.71
N GLN A 70 9.02 -11.92 -0.73
CA GLN A 70 9.90 -12.24 0.39
C GLN A 70 9.25 -13.19 1.40
N LEU A 71 7.94 -13.07 1.63
CA LEU A 71 7.19 -13.99 2.49
C LEU A 71 7.16 -15.41 1.89
N ASP A 72 6.87 -15.52 0.60
CA ASP A 72 6.87 -16.80 -0.12
C ASP A 72 8.25 -17.50 -0.06
N LYS A 73 9.34 -16.72 -0.08
CA LYS A 73 10.71 -17.25 -0.01
C LYS A 73 11.14 -17.70 1.39
N ARG A 74 10.60 -17.08 2.45
CA ARG A 74 10.98 -17.40 3.84
C ARG A 74 10.24 -18.62 4.38
N GLY A 75 9.18 -19.07 3.72
CA GLY A 75 8.23 -20.02 4.33
C GLY A 75 7.40 -19.31 5.41
N ASP A 76 6.37 -20.00 5.94
CA ASP A 76 5.39 -19.45 6.91
C ASP A 76 5.98 -19.17 8.31
N ASP A 77 7.22 -18.69 8.40
CA ASP A 77 7.76 -18.13 9.62
C ASP A 77 7.03 -16.82 9.92
N GLU A 78 6.22 -16.86 10.98
CA GLU A 78 5.44 -15.81 11.62
C GLU A 78 5.56 -14.42 10.98
N ILE A 79 4.49 -14.00 10.30
CA ILE A 79 4.40 -12.69 9.67
C ILE A 79 4.40 -11.61 10.75
N GLY A 80 5.58 -11.04 10.97
CA GLY A 80 5.73 -9.85 11.79
C GLY A 80 4.89 -8.72 11.21
N VAL A 81 4.29 -7.92 12.09
CA VAL A 81 3.67 -6.66 11.70
C VAL A 81 4.79 -5.74 11.18
N PHE A 82 4.82 -5.52 9.86
CA PHE A 82 5.68 -4.50 9.25
C PHE A 82 4.96 -3.15 9.40
N VAL A 83 5.32 -2.40 10.46
CA VAL A 83 4.89 -1.00 10.71
C VAL A 83 5.89 -0.02 10.14
#